data_AF-A0A0V1M9K4-F1
#
_entry.id   AF-A0A0V1M9K4-F1
#
_cell.length_a   1.000
_cell.length_b   1.000
_cell.length_c   1.000
_cell.angle_alpha   90.00
_cell.angle_beta   90.00
_cell.angle_gamma   90.00
#
_symmetry.space_group_name_H-M   'P 1'
#
loop_
_entity.id
_entity.type
_entity.pdbx_description
1 polymer ?
#
loop_
_entity_poly.entity_id
_entity_poly.type
_entity_poly.pdbx_seq_one_letter_code
_entity_poly.pdbx_strand_id
1 'polypeptide(L)'
;MDDSQVYSKEARCGFTSWPHCLQVTFASLLVLCIFCIYVLYPSNSLLNLQDDFKQITLSSPSLSLSLSSSSSSLSPMIRSKEVCRPTPLRYDGKLNVEFSSPEFSQLEALYPEVNNGGSFYPQDCTPPDDVAVIIPYRDRDLHLRTFLLNIHSFLMRQKLHYQIFVVEQVANQTFNRGKLMNVGYVEAQRLFNWSCLVFHDVDLLPENDLNPYWCVDTPRHLSAAVDKFQYKLPYQTIFGGVSALTAAQFEMINGFSNNFWGWGGEDDDMYSRVLLGRFSVHRHPGKYARYKMIKHQQESMNNANACRFNLLKFTNMLWRRSGLSNLNYRLLNISVNRLYTKMTVDLYEEQSRKEIRGFCAG
;
A
#
# COMPACT_ATOMS: atom_id res chain seq x y z
N MET A 1 30.51 -63.28 -37.92
CA MET A 1 29.35 -63.32 -38.83
C MET A 1 28.15 -62.88 -38.01
N ASP A 2 27.52 -61.74 -38.17
CA ASP A 2 27.69 -60.57 -39.01
C ASP A 2 26.82 -59.46 -38.36
N ASP A 3 27.15 -58.23 -38.69
CA ASP A 3 26.61 -56.91 -38.36
C ASP A 3 25.07 -56.77 -38.43
N SER A 4 24.38 -55.69 -38.06
CA SER A 4 24.51 -54.49 -37.21
C SER A 4 23.15 -53.78 -37.35
N GLN A 5 22.84 -52.85 -36.46
CA GLN A 5 21.57 -52.08 -36.40
C GLN A 5 21.34 -51.15 -37.60
N VAL A 6 20.07 -50.96 -38.01
CA VAL A 6 19.61 -49.73 -38.69
C VAL A 6 18.19 -49.33 -38.23
N TYR A 7 18.13 -48.29 -37.40
CA TYR A 7 16.98 -47.40 -37.21
C TYR A 7 17.08 -46.24 -38.22
N SER A 8 16.01 -45.91 -38.94
CA SER A 8 16.02 -44.83 -39.92
C SER A 8 15.57 -43.48 -39.35
N LYS A 9 16.56 -42.60 -39.19
CA LYS A 9 16.63 -41.17 -39.55
C LYS A 9 15.49 -40.23 -39.14
N GLU A 10 15.75 -39.50 -38.06
CA GLU A 10 15.46 -38.07 -37.93
C GLU A 10 16.35 -37.25 -38.89
N ALA A 11 15.77 -36.24 -39.54
CA ALA A 11 16.52 -35.14 -40.14
C ALA A 11 16.23 -33.85 -39.38
N ARG A 12 17.28 -33.36 -38.70
CA ARG A 12 17.37 -32.06 -38.04
C ARG A 12 17.51 -30.98 -39.10
N CYS A 13 16.74 -29.89 -38.99
CA CYS A 13 17.18 -28.60 -39.53
C CYS A 13 17.90 -27.84 -38.42
N GLY A 14 19.18 -27.54 -38.70
CA GLY A 14 20.07 -26.82 -37.81
C GLY A 14 19.88 -25.30 -37.85
N PHE A 15 20.40 -24.68 -36.80
CA PHE A 15 20.71 -23.26 -36.73
C PHE A 15 21.60 -22.83 -37.91
N THR A 16 21.10 -21.91 -38.74
CA THR A 16 21.82 -20.75 -39.33
C THR A 16 20.88 -20.03 -40.33
N SER A 17 20.79 -18.70 -40.21
CA SER A 17 20.10 -17.72 -41.09
C SER A 17 18.57 -17.49 -40.92
N TRP A 18 18.20 -16.83 -39.82
CA TRP A 18 17.02 -15.93 -39.72
C TRP A 18 17.44 -14.57 -40.30
N PRO A 19 16.82 -14.03 -41.39
CA PRO A 19 15.73 -13.06 -41.22
C PRO A 19 14.71 -12.93 -42.39
N HIS A 20 14.48 -13.95 -43.23
CA HIS A 20 13.60 -13.80 -44.41
C HIS A 20 12.24 -14.52 -44.35
N CYS A 21 11.95 -15.33 -43.32
CA CYS A 21 10.67 -16.06 -43.21
C CYS A 21 9.61 -15.35 -42.32
N LEU A 22 9.96 -14.24 -41.64
CA LEU A 22 9.08 -13.51 -40.72
C LEU A 22 8.41 -12.26 -41.33
N GLN A 23 8.90 -11.76 -42.47
CA GLN A 23 8.30 -10.59 -43.12
C GLN A 23 7.07 -10.92 -43.97
N VAL A 24 6.95 -12.15 -44.48
CA VAL A 24 5.83 -12.55 -45.35
C VAL A 24 4.58 -12.91 -44.54
N THR A 25 4.72 -13.36 -43.29
CA THR A 25 3.57 -13.71 -42.42
C THR A 25 2.97 -12.49 -41.69
N PHE A 26 3.76 -11.45 -41.42
CA PHE A 26 3.26 -10.22 -40.79
C PHE A 26 2.47 -9.30 -41.73
N ALA A 27 2.85 -9.23 -43.01
CA ALA A 27 2.16 -8.41 -44.00
C ALA A 27 0.74 -8.92 -44.29
N SER A 28 0.52 -10.24 -44.29
CA SER A 28 -0.78 -10.85 -44.55
C SER A 28 -1.78 -10.69 -43.39
N LEU A 29 -1.30 -10.68 -42.14
CA LEU A 29 -2.14 -10.46 -40.94
C LEU A 29 -2.56 -8.99 -40.77
N LEU A 30 -1.70 -8.04 -41.18
CA LEU A 30 -2.01 -6.60 -41.15
C LEU A 30 -3.09 -6.20 -42.16
N VAL A 31 -3.06 -6.77 -43.36
CA VAL A 31 -4.08 -6.50 -44.40
C VAL A 31 -5.46 -7.04 -43.99
N LEU A 32 -5.52 -8.21 -43.35
CA LEU A 32 -6.77 -8.77 -42.81
C LEU A 32 -7.33 -7.95 -41.64
N CYS A 33 -6.49 -7.42 -40.75
CA CYS A 33 -6.93 -6.53 -39.66
C CYS A 33 -7.47 -5.18 -40.19
N ILE A 34 -6.83 -4.58 -41.19
CA ILE A 34 -7.27 -3.30 -41.77
C ILE A 34 -8.62 -3.47 -42.50
N PHE A 35 -8.82 -4.60 -43.19
CA PHE A 35 -10.10 -4.90 -43.85
C PHE A 35 -11.23 -5.16 -42.83
N CYS A 36 -10.95 -5.84 -41.71
CA CYS A 36 -11.93 -6.02 -40.64
C CYS A 36 -12.34 -4.69 -39.96
N ILE A 37 -11.42 -3.74 -39.81
CA ILE A 37 -11.73 -2.41 -39.24
C ILE A 37 -12.66 -1.61 -40.19
N TYR A 38 -12.43 -1.65 -41.49
CA TYR A 38 -13.26 -0.93 -42.49
C TYR A 38 -14.65 -1.56 -42.70
N VAL A 39 -14.78 -2.88 -42.53
CA VAL A 39 -16.07 -3.59 -42.68
C VAL A 39 -16.93 -3.51 -41.41
N LEU A 40 -16.32 -3.45 -40.22
CA LEU A 40 -17.06 -3.38 -38.95
C LEU A 40 -17.31 -1.95 -38.45
N TYR A 41 -16.59 -0.95 -38.95
CA TYR A 41 -16.77 0.47 -38.62
C TYR A 41 -16.75 1.34 -39.87
N PRO A 42 -17.87 1.43 -40.63
CA PRO A 42 -17.99 2.42 -41.68
C PRO A 42 -17.92 3.82 -41.06
N SER A 43 -16.96 4.62 -41.53
CA SER A 43 -16.66 5.97 -41.10
C SER A 43 -17.88 6.89 -41.23
N ASN A 44 -18.55 7.15 -40.10
CA ASN A 44 -19.44 8.29 -39.88
C ASN A 44 -19.69 8.49 -38.38
N SER A 45 -18.67 8.87 -37.60
CA SER A 45 -18.87 9.36 -36.21
C SER A 45 -17.73 10.24 -35.66
N LEU A 46 -16.90 10.83 -36.52
CA LEU A 46 -15.74 11.63 -36.10
C LEU A 46 -15.72 13.01 -36.78
N LEU A 47 -16.88 13.68 -36.73
CA LEU A 47 -17.07 15.10 -37.07
C LEU A 47 -18.28 15.59 -36.25
N ASN A 48 -18.08 15.87 -34.95
CA ASN A 48 -18.98 16.67 -34.10
C ASN A 48 -18.37 16.85 -32.69
N LEU A 49 -17.17 17.42 -32.61
CA LEU A 49 -16.56 17.81 -31.33
C LEU A 49 -15.68 19.07 -31.44
N GLN A 50 -15.83 19.82 -32.53
CA GLN A 50 -15.09 21.06 -32.77
C GLN A 50 -15.98 22.30 -32.93
N ASP A 51 -17.31 22.13 -32.89
CA ASP A 51 -18.28 23.23 -33.02
C ASP A 51 -18.96 23.67 -31.70
N ASP A 52 -18.77 22.94 -30.59
CA ASP A 52 -19.36 23.30 -29.30
C ASP A 52 -18.46 24.20 -28.40
N PHE A 53 -17.24 24.54 -28.84
CA PHE A 53 -16.32 25.41 -28.08
C PHE A 53 -16.30 26.88 -28.57
N LYS A 54 -17.18 27.26 -29.49
CA LYS A 54 -17.24 28.61 -30.08
C LYS A 54 -18.42 29.48 -29.65
N GLN A 55 -19.24 29.05 -28.68
CA GLN A 55 -20.42 29.80 -28.24
C GLN A 55 -20.38 30.40 -26.83
N ILE A 56 -19.20 30.59 -26.23
CA ILE A 56 -19.08 31.40 -25.00
C ILE A 56 -17.91 32.38 -25.12
N THR A 57 -18.00 33.31 -26.06
CA THR A 57 -17.28 34.59 -26.02
C THR A 57 -18.06 35.58 -26.87
N LEU A 58 -18.65 36.59 -26.23
CA LEU A 58 -18.81 37.99 -26.68
C LEU A 58 -20.00 38.63 -25.97
N SER A 59 -19.73 39.27 -24.83
CA SER A 59 -20.48 40.46 -24.41
C SER A 59 -19.64 41.28 -23.42
N SER A 60 -18.80 42.16 -23.95
CA SER A 60 -18.40 43.36 -23.21
C SER A 60 -18.01 44.49 -24.18
N PRO A 61 -18.42 45.75 -23.92
CA PRO A 61 -18.25 46.85 -24.85
C PRO A 61 -16.84 47.42 -24.80
N SER A 62 -16.36 47.89 -25.95
CA SER A 62 -15.06 48.51 -26.17
C SER A 62 -14.90 49.82 -25.39
N LEU A 63 -13.97 49.83 -24.43
CA LEU A 63 -13.36 51.05 -23.90
C LEU A 63 -11.94 51.18 -24.48
N SER A 64 -11.71 52.23 -25.25
CA SER A 64 -10.39 52.66 -25.71
C SER A 64 -9.59 53.21 -24.53
N LEU A 65 -8.46 52.57 -24.20
CA LEU A 65 -7.49 53.09 -23.23
C LEU A 65 -6.14 53.30 -23.93
N SER A 66 -5.75 54.57 -23.95
CA SER A 66 -4.47 55.09 -24.40
C SER A 66 -3.30 54.47 -23.66
N LEU A 67 -2.27 54.08 -24.41
CA LEU A 67 -0.98 53.64 -23.88
C LEU A 67 -0.31 54.79 -23.11
N SER A 68 -0.20 54.65 -21.79
CA SER A 68 0.77 55.41 -21.00
C SER A 68 1.66 54.42 -20.27
N SER A 69 2.93 54.43 -20.64
CA SER A 69 4.00 53.66 -20.03
C SER A 69 4.25 54.08 -18.58
N SER A 70 4.04 53.16 -17.64
CA SER A 70 4.70 53.21 -16.33
C SER A 70 4.87 51.81 -15.77
N SER A 71 6.14 51.48 -15.58
CA SER A 71 6.73 50.30 -14.96
C SER A 71 6.11 49.86 -13.63
N SER A 72 5.74 48.58 -13.53
CA SER A 72 6.19 47.63 -12.49
C SER A 72 5.32 46.35 -12.53
N SER A 73 5.65 45.41 -13.40
CA SER A 73 5.05 44.08 -13.38
C SER A 73 5.73 43.22 -12.30
N LEU A 74 5.23 43.29 -11.07
CA LEU A 74 5.42 42.20 -10.11
C LEU A 74 4.43 41.09 -10.48
N SER A 75 4.85 40.21 -11.39
CA SER A 75 4.23 38.90 -11.53
C SER A 75 4.31 38.21 -10.16
N PRO A 76 3.23 37.63 -9.61
CA PRO A 76 3.34 36.85 -8.39
C PRO A 76 4.20 35.63 -8.75
N MET A 77 5.47 35.64 -8.33
CA MET A 77 6.27 34.42 -8.31
C MET A 77 5.49 33.44 -7.45
N ILE A 78 4.98 32.36 -8.04
CA ILE A 78 4.52 31.20 -7.29
C ILE A 78 5.77 30.67 -6.59
N ARG A 79 6.01 31.16 -5.36
CA ARG A 79 7.11 30.68 -4.53
C ARG A 79 6.77 29.24 -4.19
N SER A 80 7.42 28.29 -4.85
CA SER A 80 7.29 26.86 -4.54
C SER A 80 7.53 26.68 -3.05
N LYS A 81 6.57 26.10 -2.33
CA LYS A 81 6.71 25.81 -0.90
C LYS A 81 7.94 24.93 -0.71
N GLU A 82 8.78 25.30 0.26
CA GLU A 82 9.95 24.50 0.63
C GLU A 82 9.52 23.11 1.12
N VAL A 83 10.38 22.10 0.94
CA VAL A 83 10.13 20.75 1.46
C VAL A 83 10.07 20.79 2.99
N CYS A 84 9.07 20.10 3.53
CA CYS A 84 8.86 20.02 4.97
C CYS A 84 10.07 19.45 5.69
N ARG A 85 10.42 20.08 6.81
CA ARG A 85 11.40 19.55 7.75
C ARG A 85 10.64 19.02 8.98
N PRO A 86 10.88 17.77 9.40
CA PRO A 86 10.34 17.26 10.66
C PRO A 86 10.70 18.20 11.80
N THR A 87 9.81 18.32 12.78
CA THR A 87 10.03 19.14 13.98
C THR A 87 10.00 18.23 15.21
N PRO A 88 11.14 17.59 15.57
CA PRO A 88 11.23 16.74 16.76
C PRO A 88 10.90 17.51 18.03
N LEU A 89 10.20 16.88 18.99
CA LEU A 89 9.95 17.49 20.30
C LEU A 89 11.22 17.64 21.15
N ARG A 90 12.19 16.76 20.94
CA ARG A 90 13.46 16.72 21.65
C ARG A 90 14.58 16.47 20.65
N TYR A 91 15.79 16.93 20.96
CA TYR A 91 16.97 16.67 20.14
C TYR A 91 17.25 15.17 19.96
N ASP A 92 16.94 14.35 20.97
CA ASP A 92 17.07 12.89 20.91
C ASP A 92 15.81 12.17 20.40
N GLY A 93 14.76 12.94 20.08
CA GLY A 93 13.47 12.50 19.56
C GLY A 93 12.59 11.70 20.51
N LYS A 94 13.01 11.47 21.76
CA LYS A 94 12.27 10.57 22.66
C LYS A 94 10.91 11.13 23.06
N LEU A 95 9.91 10.26 22.99
CA LEU A 95 8.52 10.53 23.34
C LEU A 95 8.09 9.70 24.55
N ASN A 96 7.24 10.27 25.38
CA ASN A 96 6.45 9.50 26.34
C ASN A 96 5.16 9.11 25.62
N VAL A 97 4.87 7.81 25.53
CA VAL A 97 3.61 7.31 24.98
C VAL A 97 2.56 7.24 26.07
N GLU A 98 1.34 7.64 25.73
CA GLU A 98 0.19 7.61 26.64
C GLU A 98 -0.62 6.33 26.43
N PHE A 99 -1.09 5.73 27.53
CA PHE A 99 -1.86 4.48 27.52
C PHE A 99 -3.34 4.66 27.86
N SER A 100 -3.79 5.90 28.04
CA SER A 100 -5.22 6.17 28.23
C SER A 100 -5.97 5.92 26.93
N SER A 101 -7.26 5.61 27.06
CA SER A 101 -8.19 5.42 25.94
C SER A 101 -9.32 6.45 26.10
N PRO A 102 -9.06 7.75 25.86
CA PRO A 102 -10.09 8.79 25.98
C PRO A 102 -11.24 8.54 24.98
N GLU A 103 -12.40 9.15 25.21
CA GLU A 103 -13.53 9.05 24.29
C GLU A 103 -13.23 9.76 22.96
N PHE A 104 -13.88 9.34 21.86
CA PHE A 104 -13.62 9.93 20.53
C PHE A 104 -13.85 11.45 20.52
N SER A 105 -14.87 11.96 21.20
CA SER A 105 -15.12 13.41 21.30
C SER A 105 -13.97 14.18 21.94
N GLN A 106 -13.28 13.58 22.92
CA GLN A 106 -12.10 14.18 23.55
C GLN A 106 -10.90 14.16 22.62
N LEU A 107 -10.72 13.08 21.85
CA LEU A 107 -9.66 12.98 20.83
C LEU A 107 -9.87 13.98 19.68
N GLU A 108 -11.12 14.16 19.24
CA GLU A 108 -11.47 15.11 18.18
C GLU A 108 -11.20 16.55 18.62
N ALA A 109 -11.53 16.88 19.88
CA ALA A 109 -11.19 18.17 20.48
C ALA A 109 -9.68 18.36 20.67
N LEU A 110 -8.92 17.28 20.90
CA LEU A 110 -7.47 17.32 21.04
C LEU A 110 -6.75 17.54 19.70
N TYR A 111 -7.35 17.11 18.58
CA TYR A 111 -6.78 17.21 17.24
C TYR A 111 -7.68 17.98 16.26
N PRO A 112 -7.92 19.28 16.50
CA PRO A 112 -8.78 20.08 15.63
C PRO A 112 -8.22 20.21 14.20
N GLU A 113 -6.90 20.09 14.02
CA GLU A 113 -6.22 20.20 12.71
C GLU A 113 -6.38 18.96 11.82
N VAL A 114 -6.74 17.81 12.40
CA VAL A 114 -6.96 16.56 11.65
C VAL A 114 -8.31 16.67 10.94
N ASN A 115 -8.29 16.60 9.62
CA ASN A 115 -9.49 16.65 8.77
C ASN A 115 -10.24 15.32 8.80
N ASN A 116 -11.50 15.37 8.36
CA ASN A 116 -12.35 14.19 8.23
C ASN A 116 -11.65 13.06 7.47
N GLY A 117 -11.94 11.83 7.89
CA GLY A 117 -11.27 10.62 7.45
C GLY A 117 -9.90 10.39 8.09
N GLY A 118 -9.52 11.17 9.11
CA GLY A 118 -8.22 11.04 9.77
C GLY A 118 -7.07 11.52 8.91
N SER A 119 -7.29 12.58 8.14
CA SER A 119 -6.32 13.10 7.17
C SER A 119 -5.67 14.40 7.66
N PHE A 120 -4.42 14.62 7.31
CA PHE A 120 -3.72 15.87 7.63
C PHE A 120 -2.74 16.21 6.50
N TYR A 121 -2.67 17.49 6.15
CA TYR A 121 -1.74 18.04 5.16
C TYR A 121 -1.07 19.32 5.71
N PRO A 122 0.28 19.41 5.74
CA PRO A 122 0.98 20.61 6.19
C PRO A 122 0.69 21.82 5.30
N GLN A 123 0.27 22.94 5.89
CA GLN A 123 -0.10 24.14 5.13
C GLN A 123 1.10 25.01 4.74
N ASP A 124 2.22 24.88 5.44
CA ASP A 124 3.39 25.75 5.37
C ASP A 124 4.51 25.24 4.46
N CYS A 125 4.48 23.96 4.08
CA CYS A 125 5.55 23.30 3.33
C CYS A 125 5.01 22.18 2.44
N THR A 126 5.85 21.63 1.57
CA THR A 126 5.53 20.44 0.76
C THR A 126 5.95 19.19 1.52
N PRO A 127 5.03 18.26 1.86
CA PRO A 127 5.36 17.05 2.62
C PRO A 127 6.36 16.17 1.85
N PRO A 128 7.21 15.39 2.54
CA PRO A 128 8.19 14.54 1.88
C PRO A 128 7.55 13.32 1.19
N ASP A 129 6.36 12.92 1.61
CA ASP A 129 5.67 11.73 1.13
C ASP A 129 4.17 11.82 1.44
N ASP A 130 3.36 11.14 0.62
CA ASP A 130 1.93 10.94 0.85
C ASP A 130 1.71 9.54 1.44
N VAL A 131 1.32 9.49 2.71
CA VAL A 131 1.36 8.26 3.52
C VAL A 131 -0.04 7.72 3.85
N ALA A 132 -0.36 6.53 3.34
CA ALA A 132 -1.50 5.75 3.83
C ALA A 132 -1.07 4.89 5.03
N VAL A 133 -1.63 5.17 6.21
CA VAL A 133 -1.43 4.33 7.40
C VAL A 133 -2.56 3.30 7.47
N ILE A 134 -2.23 2.04 7.20
CA ILE A 134 -3.20 0.94 7.06
C ILE A 134 -3.13 0.03 8.28
N ILE A 135 -4.27 -0.10 8.96
CA ILE A 135 -4.40 -0.80 10.23
C ILE A 135 -5.37 -1.97 10.06
N PRO A 136 -4.91 -3.23 10.11
CA PRO A 136 -5.80 -4.38 10.18
C PRO A 136 -6.46 -4.41 11.55
N TYR A 137 -7.78 -4.60 11.59
CA TYR A 137 -8.55 -4.33 12.80
C TYR A 137 -9.73 -5.30 12.99
N ARG A 138 -10.04 -5.59 14.26
CA ARG A 138 -11.31 -6.19 14.71
C ARG A 138 -11.45 -6.05 16.21
N ASP A 139 -12.54 -5.45 16.69
CA ASP A 139 -12.94 -5.42 18.11
C ASP A 139 -11.83 -5.00 19.09
N ARG A 140 -11.21 -3.85 18.82
CA ARG A 140 -10.08 -3.31 19.61
C ARG A 140 -10.27 -1.82 19.91
N ASP A 141 -11.48 -1.41 20.30
CA ASP A 141 -11.86 0.01 20.44
C ASP A 141 -10.91 0.79 21.35
N LEU A 142 -10.65 0.27 22.56
CA LEU A 142 -9.71 0.89 23.50
C LEU A 142 -8.30 1.06 22.91
N HIS A 143 -7.81 0.07 22.16
CA HIS A 143 -6.51 0.16 21.52
C HIS A 143 -6.50 1.22 20.41
N LEU A 144 -7.58 1.30 19.61
CA LEU A 144 -7.70 2.30 18.57
C LEU A 144 -7.69 3.72 19.17
N ARG A 145 -8.42 3.94 20.27
CA ARG A 145 -8.44 5.24 20.94
C ARG A 145 -7.08 5.62 21.51
N THR A 146 -6.38 4.68 22.15
CA THR A 146 -4.99 4.88 22.61
C THR A 146 -4.02 5.10 21.45
N PHE A 147 -4.18 4.38 20.34
CA PHE A 147 -3.38 4.59 19.13
C PHE A 147 -3.57 5.99 18.55
N LEU A 148 -4.81 6.43 18.35
CA LEU A 148 -5.15 7.74 17.82
C LEU A 148 -4.65 8.89 18.73
N LEU A 149 -4.70 8.70 20.06
CA LEU A 149 -4.12 9.62 21.05
C LEU A 149 -2.62 9.85 20.86
N ASN A 150 -1.89 8.90 20.30
CA ASN A 150 -0.44 9.04 20.16
C ASN A 150 -0.06 9.41 18.72
N ILE A 151 -0.64 8.69 17.74
CA ILE A 151 -0.16 8.68 16.37
C ILE A 151 -0.41 9.98 15.63
N HIS A 152 -1.52 10.67 15.86
CA HIS A 152 -1.83 11.91 15.13
C HIS A 152 -0.78 12.97 15.41
N SER A 153 -0.50 13.20 16.70
CA SER A 153 0.54 14.14 17.11
C SER A 153 1.91 13.74 16.54
N PHE A 154 2.21 12.44 16.52
CA PHE A 154 3.46 11.89 16.00
C PHE A 154 3.64 12.16 14.49
N LEU A 155 2.64 11.84 13.67
CA LEU A 155 2.68 12.03 12.22
C LEU A 155 2.67 13.50 11.82
N MET A 156 1.90 14.34 12.52
CA MET A 156 1.86 15.79 12.26
C MET A 156 3.22 16.46 12.52
N ARG A 157 3.96 16.05 13.56
CA ARG A 157 5.32 16.55 13.84
C ARG A 157 6.32 16.17 12.76
N GLN A 158 6.12 15.03 12.10
CA GLN A 158 6.90 14.63 10.93
C GLN A 158 6.54 15.40 9.66
N LYS A 159 5.50 16.25 9.71
CA LYS A 159 5.03 17.08 8.59
C LYS A 159 4.71 16.23 7.35
N LEU A 160 4.05 15.09 7.58
CA LEU A 160 3.56 14.20 6.53
C LEU A 160 2.20 14.67 6.01
N HIS A 161 1.94 14.46 4.71
CA HIS A 161 0.56 14.27 4.28
C HIS A 161 0.20 12.82 4.58
N TYR A 162 -0.82 12.60 5.38
CA TYR A 162 -1.23 11.25 5.73
C TYR A 162 -2.73 11.09 5.86
N GLN A 163 -3.18 9.85 5.76
CA GLN A 163 -4.51 9.42 6.16
C GLN A 163 -4.46 8.06 6.88
N ILE A 164 -5.31 7.90 7.90
CA ILE A 164 -5.42 6.65 8.67
C ILE A 164 -6.61 5.83 8.17
N PHE A 165 -6.34 4.59 7.76
CA PHE A 165 -7.30 3.60 7.29
C PHE A 165 -7.38 2.43 8.26
N VAL A 166 -8.53 2.28 8.91
CA VAL A 166 -8.84 1.14 9.79
C VAL A 166 -9.65 0.12 8.99
N VAL A 167 -9.04 -1.02 8.68
CA VAL A 167 -9.65 -2.09 7.89
C VAL A 167 -10.21 -3.15 8.83
N GLU A 168 -11.51 -3.07 9.07
CA GLU A 168 -12.23 -3.90 10.02
C GLU A 168 -12.77 -5.17 9.36
N GLN A 169 -12.28 -6.32 9.83
CA GLN A 169 -12.82 -7.62 9.43
C GLN A 169 -14.15 -7.87 10.11
N VAL A 170 -15.13 -8.41 9.38
CA VAL A 170 -16.38 -8.90 9.98
C VAL A 170 -16.15 -9.89 11.12
N ALA A 171 -17.11 -9.93 12.03
CA ALA A 171 -17.17 -10.95 13.07
C ALA A 171 -17.32 -12.37 12.47
N ASN A 172 -17.07 -13.39 13.30
CA ASN A 172 -17.22 -14.81 12.94
C ASN A 172 -16.31 -15.33 11.82
N GLN A 173 -15.20 -14.64 11.56
CA GLN A 173 -14.11 -15.17 10.74
C GLN A 173 -12.83 -15.30 11.57
N THR A 174 -11.89 -16.17 11.19
CA THR A 174 -10.54 -16.14 11.75
C THR A 174 -9.84 -14.87 11.27
N PHE A 175 -9.12 -14.17 12.16
CA PHE A 175 -8.45 -12.94 11.77
C PHE A 175 -7.38 -13.20 10.69
N ASN A 176 -7.36 -12.38 9.64
CA ASN A 176 -6.37 -12.48 8.56
C ASN A 176 -5.69 -11.12 8.33
N ARG A 177 -4.61 -10.90 9.09
CA ARG A 177 -3.86 -9.64 9.14
C ARG A 177 -3.34 -9.21 7.77
N GLY A 178 -2.64 -10.11 7.06
CA GLY A 178 -2.05 -9.83 5.76
C GLY A 178 -3.11 -9.50 4.68
N LYS A 179 -4.21 -10.24 4.65
CA LYS A 179 -5.30 -9.98 3.69
C LYS A 179 -5.99 -8.63 3.95
N LEU A 180 -6.17 -8.23 5.21
CA LEU A 180 -6.69 -6.89 5.56
C LEU A 180 -5.76 -5.78 5.11
N MET A 181 -4.44 -5.97 5.23
CA MET A 181 -3.45 -5.00 4.74
C MET A 181 -3.52 -4.82 3.22
N ASN A 182 -3.68 -5.93 2.47
CA ASN A 182 -3.92 -5.87 1.03
C ASN A 182 -5.21 -5.10 0.67
N VAL A 183 -6.31 -5.38 1.38
CA VAL A 183 -7.58 -4.66 1.20
C VAL A 183 -7.41 -3.17 1.47
N GLY A 184 -6.76 -2.82 2.58
CA GLY A 184 -6.50 -1.42 2.93
C GLY A 184 -5.70 -0.67 1.88
N TYR A 185 -4.69 -1.31 1.29
CA TYR A 185 -3.94 -0.73 0.17
C TYR A 185 -4.85 -0.48 -1.04
N VAL A 186 -5.60 -1.50 -1.49
CA VAL A 186 -6.45 -1.38 -2.68
C VAL A 186 -7.50 -0.28 -2.51
N GLU A 187 -8.15 -0.22 -1.34
CA GLU A 187 -9.18 0.78 -1.08
C GLU A 187 -8.59 2.18 -0.84
N ALA A 188 -7.44 2.30 -0.17
CA ALA A 188 -6.77 3.59 -0.01
C ALA A 188 -6.34 4.18 -1.36
N GLN A 189 -5.81 3.36 -2.27
CA GLN A 189 -5.38 3.81 -3.61
C GLN A 189 -6.54 4.29 -4.49
N ARG A 190 -7.78 3.87 -4.21
CA ARG A 190 -8.98 4.40 -4.91
C ARG A 190 -9.33 5.83 -4.48
N LEU A 191 -8.91 6.24 -3.29
CA LEU A 191 -9.23 7.55 -2.73
C LEU A 191 -8.17 8.59 -3.06
N PHE A 192 -6.90 8.17 -3.10
CA PHE A 192 -5.76 9.03 -3.41
C PHE A 192 -4.58 8.17 -3.88
N ASN A 193 -3.72 8.73 -4.72
CA ASN A 193 -2.51 8.04 -5.20
C ASN A 193 -1.41 8.09 -4.13
N TRP A 194 -1.52 7.24 -3.10
CA TRP A 194 -0.58 7.20 -1.98
C TRP A 194 0.75 6.63 -2.42
N SER A 195 1.82 7.42 -2.31
CA SER A 195 3.18 6.99 -2.68
C SER A 195 3.79 6.03 -1.64
N CYS A 196 3.40 6.16 -0.37
CA CYS A 196 3.91 5.36 0.73
C CYS A 196 2.82 4.68 1.54
N LEU A 197 3.06 3.43 1.90
CA LEU A 197 2.17 2.59 2.70
C LEU A 197 2.85 2.27 4.01
N VAL A 198 2.21 2.59 5.13
CA VAL A 198 2.64 2.18 6.46
C VAL A 198 1.64 1.17 6.99
N PHE A 199 2.04 -0.09 7.05
CA PHE A 199 1.24 -1.17 7.62
C PHE A 199 1.49 -1.26 9.11
N HIS A 200 0.45 -1.10 9.93
CA HIS A 200 0.62 -0.78 11.34
C HIS A 200 -0.31 -1.60 12.24
N ASP A 201 0.27 -2.31 13.21
CA ASP A 201 -0.52 -2.95 14.27
C ASP A 201 -1.09 -1.89 15.24
N VAL A 202 -2.39 -1.95 15.54
CA VAL A 202 -3.08 -0.94 16.36
C VAL A 202 -2.54 -0.85 17.80
N ASP A 203 -1.80 -1.85 18.26
CA ASP A 203 -1.27 -1.93 19.62
C ASP A 203 0.18 -1.47 19.77
N LEU A 204 0.82 -1.00 18.70
CA LEU A 204 2.19 -0.49 18.75
C LEU A 204 2.21 1.04 18.76
N LEU A 205 2.98 1.63 19.68
CA LEU A 205 3.11 3.08 19.83
C LEU A 205 4.58 3.50 19.68
N PRO A 206 4.94 4.37 18.71
CA PRO A 206 6.32 4.78 18.50
C PRO A 206 6.82 5.69 19.64
N GLU A 207 8.02 5.43 20.14
CA GLU A 207 8.64 6.19 21.24
C GLU A 207 9.69 7.20 20.79
N ASN A 208 9.88 7.38 19.47
CA ASN A 208 10.88 8.31 18.96
C ASN A 208 10.46 8.93 17.62
N ASP A 209 10.33 10.26 17.55
CA ASP A 209 9.96 10.98 16.32
C ASP A 209 11.12 11.15 15.31
N LEU A 210 12.32 10.65 15.63
CA LEU A 210 13.40 10.41 14.66
C LEU A 210 13.29 9.03 13.98
N ASN A 211 12.18 8.31 14.18
CA ASN A 211 11.80 7.15 13.36
C ASN A 211 10.80 7.60 12.28
N PRO A 212 11.26 7.93 11.06
CA PRO A 212 10.39 8.52 10.06
C PRO A 212 9.36 7.53 9.52
N TYR A 213 8.16 8.01 9.23
CA TYR A 213 7.00 7.25 8.72
C TYR A 213 6.74 7.48 7.23
N TRP A 214 7.77 7.84 6.47
CA TRP A 214 7.76 7.88 5.00
C TRP A 214 8.57 6.73 4.42
N CYS A 215 8.49 6.52 3.11
CA CYS A 215 9.13 5.41 2.44
C CYS A 215 10.50 5.80 1.87
N VAL A 216 11.34 4.79 1.62
CA VAL A 216 12.66 4.94 0.98
C VAL A 216 12.82 3.85 -0.07
N ASP A 217 13.97 3.79 -0.73
CA ASP A 217 14.24 2.87 -1.84
C ASP A 217 14.15 1.37 -1.52
N THR A 218 14.07 1.01 -0.23
CA THR A 218 13.90 -0.38 0.22
C THR A 218 12.87 -0.48 1.35
N PRO A 219 12.11 -1.59 1.46
CA PRO A 219 11.13 -1.80 2.52
C PRO A 219 11.72 -1.61 3.93
N ARG A 220 10.97 -0.91 4.79
CA ARG A 220 11.42 -0.52 6.12
C ARG A 220 10.67 -1.32 7.18
N HIS A 221 11.39 -1.83 8.16
CA HIS A 221 10.81 -2.37 9.40
C HIS A 221 10.95 -1.29 10.48
N LEU A 222 9.83 -0.62 10.78
CA LEU A 222 9.81 0.53 11.68
C LEU A 222 9.87 0.11 13.14
N SER A 223 9.25 -1.01 13.52
CA SER A 223 9.16 -1.53 14.89
C SER A 223 10.26 -2.55 15.26
N ALA A 224 11.52 -2.21 14.97
CA ALA A 224 12.64 -3.13 15.21
C ALA A 224 12.99 -3.37 16.69
N ALA A 225 12.53 -2.51 17.61
CA ALA A 225 12.78 -2.62 19.03
C ALA A 225 11.48 -2.41 19.83
N VAL A 226 10.75 -3.47 20.13
CA VAL A 226 9.50 -3.42 20.92
C VAL A 226 9.77 -3.76 22.38
N ASP A 227 9.13 -3.07 23.31
CA ASP A 227 9.28 -3.24 24.76
C ASP A 227 8.98 -4.67 25.25
N LYS A 228 7.99 -5.34 24.66
CA LYS A 228 7.66 -6.76 24.89
C LYS A 228 8.86 -7.69 24.69
N PHE A 229 9.79 -7.32 23.81
CA PHE A 229 11.02 -8.06 23.54
C PHE A 229 12.26 -7.38 24.13
N GLN A 230 12.08 -6.60 25.20
CA GLN A 230 13.14 -5.85 25.88
C GLN A 230 13.92 -4.94 24.92
N TYR A 231 13.23 -4.34 23.93
CA TYR A 231 13.82 -3.50 22.88
C TYR A 231 14.91 -4.21 22.04
N LYS A 232 14.84 -5.53 21.93
CA LYS A 232 15.71 -6.34 21.06
C LYS A 232 14.90 -6.87 19.89
N LEU A 233 15.56 -6.99 18.74
CA LEU A 233 14.98 -7.66 17.57
C LEU A 233 14.85 -9.17 17.90
N PRO A 234 13.64 -9.76 17.87
CA PRO A 234 13.45 -11.16 18.24
C PRO A 234 14.27 -12.14 17.41
N TYR A 235 14.32 -11.91 16.09
CA TYR A 235 15.11 -12.67 15.13
C TYR A 235 15.30 -11.87 13.85
N GLN A 236 16.31 -12.20 13.04
CA GLN A 236 16.76 -11.35 11.93
C GLN A 236 15.71 -11.14 10.83
N THR A 237 14.86 -12.14 10.59
CA THR A 237 13.85 -12.15 9.53
C THR A 237 12.50 -11.58 9.94
N ILE A 238 12.34 -11.11 11.19
CA ILE A 238 11.07 -10.54 11.63
C ILE A 238 10.73 -9.26 10.85
N PHE A 239 9.49 -9.19 10.36
CA PHE A 239 8.98 -8.04 9.62
C PHE A 239 7.54 -7.67 10.05
N GLY A 240 7.10 -8.18 11.19
CA GLY A 240 5.81 -7.89 11.81
C GLY A 240 5.79 -6.56 12.57
N GLY A 241 4.64 -6.23 13.18
CA GLY A 241 4.46 -4.97 13.87
C GLY A 241 4.14 -3.82 12.91
N VAL A 242 5.17 -3.01 12.60
CA VAL A 242 5.05 -1.83 11.75
C VAL A 242 6.09 -1.87 10.64
N SER A 243 5.63 -1.78 9.39
CA SER A 243 6.47 -1.75 8.20
C SER A 243 6.04 -0.66 7.23
N ALA A 244 6.97 -0.18 6.41
CA ALA A 244 6.69 0.81 5.37
C ALA A 244 7.26 0.38 4.01
N LEU A 245 6.44 0.51 2.97
CA LEU A 245 6.78 0.18 1.59
C LEU A 245 6.19 1.23 0.65
N THR A 246 6.92 1.61 -0.40
CA THR A 246 6.30 2.39 -1.47
C THR A 246 5.21 1.57 -2.15
N ALA A 247 4.23 2.23 -2.78
CA ALA A 247 3.20 1.52 -3.55
C ALA A 247 3.84 0.58 -4.61
N ALA A 248 4.86 1.06 -5.31
CA ALA A 248 5.60 0.28 -6.31
C ALA A 248 6.33 -0.93 -5.70
N GLN A 249 6.96 -0.81 -4.52
CA GLN A 249 7.58 -1.94 -3.83
C GLN A 249 6.52 -2.98 -3.44
N PHE A 250 5.37 -2.53 -2.91
CA PHE A 250 4.29 -3.40 -2.47
C PHE A 250 3.65 -4.17 -3.64
N GLU A 251 3.43 -3.50 -4.77
CA GLU A 251 2.97 -4.12 -6.02
C GLU A 251 3.98 -5.13 -6.56
N MET A 252 5.27 -4.80 -6.56
CA MET A 252 6.33 -5.66 -7.08
C MET A 252 6.42 -7.00 -6.35
N ILE A 253 6.15 -7.01 -5.04
CA ILE A 253 6.13 -8.22 -4.21
C ILE A 253 4.75 -8.89 -4.12
N ASN A 254 3.78 -8.40 -4.90
CA ASN A 254 2.39 -8.87 -4.91
C ASN A 254 1.70 -8.76 -3.54
N GLY A 255 2.05 -7.76 -2.73
CA GLY A 255 1.54 -7.55 -1.39
C GLY A 255 1.72 -8.73 -0.43
N PHE A 256 0.94 -8.76 0.65
CA PHE A 256 0.94 -9.83 1.65
C PHE A 256 0.30 -11.11 1.10
N SER A 257 0.62 -12.26 1.68
CA SER A 257 -0.13 -13.50 1.43
C SER A 257 -1.57 -13.39 1.95
N ASN A 258 -2.53 -13.90 1.16
CA ASN A 258 -3.94 -13.97 1.58
C ASN A 258 -4.26 -15.24 2.40
N ASN A 259 -3.27 -16.11 2.62
CA ASN A 259 -3.50 -17.49 3.06
C ASN A 259 -3.33 -17.71 4.57
N PHE A 260 -2.80 -16.73 5.31
CA PHE A 260 -2.52 -16.86 6.74
C PHE A 260 -3.75 -16.50 7.57
N TRP A 261 -4.56 -17.51 7.87
CA TRP A 261 -5.74 -17.40 8.73
C TRP A 261 -5.38 -17.77 10.18
N GLY A 262 -5.37 -16.79 11.07
CA GLY A 262 -4.97 -16.92 12.47
C GLY A 262 -3.56 -16.38 12.74
N TRP A 263 -3.06 -16.57 13.95
CA TRP A 263 -1.83 -15.92 14.39
C TRP A 263 -0.55 -16.61 13.86
N GLY A 264 0.28 -15.80 13.20
CA GLY A 264 1.71 -16.05 12.95
C GLY A 264 2.05 -16.52 11.53
N GLY A 265 3.24 -16.10 11.07
CA GLY A 265 3.90 -16.53 9.84
C GLY A 265 3.61 -15.65 8.63
N GLU A 266 2.63 -14.75 8.67
CA GLU A 266 2.33 -13.86 7.55
C GLU A 266 3.40 -12.78 7.37
N ASP A 267 4.03 -12.36 8.45
CA ASP A 267 5.13 -11.42 8.48
C ASP A 267 6.45 -12.05 8.05
N ASP A 268 6.69 -13.32 8.41
CA ASP A 268 7.82 -14.11 7.92
C ASP A 268 7.71 -14.38 6.39
N ASP A 269 6.49 -14.64 5.91
CA ASP A 269 6.19 -14.75 4.47
C ASP A 269 6.46 -13.40 3.78
N MET A 270 6.01 -12.29 4.37
CA MET A 270 6.27 -10.95 3.84
C MET A 270 7.78 -10.63 3.78
N TYR A 271 8.56 -10.97 4.81
CA TYR A 271 10.02 -10.85 4.77
C TYR A 271 10.61 -11.63 3.59
N SER A 272 10.15 -12.87 3.39
CA SER A 272 10.59 -13.72 2.28
C SER A 272 10.24 -13.09 0.92
N ARG A 273 9.07 -12.47 0.79
CA ARG A 273 8.66 -11.74 -0.42
C ARG A 273 9.51 -10.52 -0.69
N VAL A 274 9.90 -9.76 0.33
CA VAL A 274 10.84 -8.63 0.19
C VAL A 274 12.14 -9.10 -0.46
N LEU A 275 12.70 -10.23 0.00
CA LEU A 275 13.91 -10.81 -0.59
C LEU A 275 13.68 -11.33 -2.02
N LEU A 276 12.55 -11.97 -2.29
CA LEU A 276 12.19 -12.45 -3.63
C LEU A 276 11.97 -11.30 -4.63
N GLY A 277 11.49 -10.15 -4.15
CA GLY A 277 11.42 -8.89 -4.87
C GLY A 277 12.78 -8.23 -5.10
N ARG A 278 13.89 -8.85 -4.65
CA ARG A 278 15.26 -8.34 -4.71
C ARG A 278 15.47 -7.06 -3.90
N PHE A 279 14.69 -6.88 -2.85
CA PHE A 279 14.87 -5.81 -1.88
C PHE A 279 15.60 -6.32 -0.63
N SER A 280 16.01 -5.38 0.21
CA SER A 280 16.53 -5.64 1.55
C SER A 280 15.63 -4.99 2.60
N VAL A 281 15.67 -5.45 3.84
CA VAL A 281 14.94 -4.78 4.93
C VAL A 281 15.81 -3.71 5.56
N HIS A 282 15.35 -2.46 5.52
CA HIS A 282 15.97 -1.36 6.24
C HIS A 282 15.40 -1.25 7.66
N ARG A 283 16.29 -1.07 8.65
CA ARG A 283 15.94 -0.84 10.06
C ARG A 283 16.75 0.32 10.60
N HIS A 284 16.10 1.25 11.29
CA HIS A 284 16.84 2.23 12.08
C HIS A 284 17.57 1.56 13.26
N PRO A 285 18.64 2.19 13.77
CA PRO A 285 19.22 1.79 15.05
C PRO A 285 18.14 1.67 16.14
N GLY A 286 18.23 0.62 16.97
CA GLY A 286 17.20 0.29 17.95
C GLY A 286 16.89 1.37 18.99
N LYS A 287 17.73 2.40 19.13
CA LYS A 287 17.43 3.59 19.95
C LYS A 287 16.34 4.50 19.35
N TYR A 288 16.17 4.48 18.02
CA TYR A 288 15.15 5.25 17.31
C TYR A 288 13.95 4.38 16.95
N ALA A 289 14.16 3.09 16.65
CA ALA A 289 13.10 2.16 16.28
C ALA A 289 12.31 1.59 17.48
N ARG A 290 12.18 2.36 18.57
CA ARG A 290 11.55 1.93 19.82
C ARG A 290 10.03 2.07 19.78
N TYR A 291 9.34 1.04 20.26
CA TYR A 291 7.89 1.00 20.39
C TYR A 291 7.49 0.41 21.73
N LYS A 292 6.38 0.90 22.27
CA LYS A 292 5.64 0.18 23.31
C LYS A 292 4.45 -0.55 22.74
N MET A 293 4.21 -1.74 23.26
CA MET A 293 3.01 -2.51 22.98
C MET A 293 1.93 -2.26 24.04
N ILE A 294 0.73 -1.87 23.61
CA ILE A 294 -0.45 -1.84 24.47
C ILE A 294 -0.74 -3.27 24.89
N LYS A 295 -0.78 -3.51 26.21
CA LYS A 295 -0.98 -4.86 26.74
C LYS A 295 -2.41 -5.32 26.47
N HIS A 296 -2.54 -6.54 25.94
CA HIS A 296 -3.83 -7.20 25.78
C HIS A 296 -3.72 -8.70 26.05
N GLN A 297 -4.84 -9.30 26.42
CA GLN A 297 -4.95 -10.76 26.43
C GLN A 297 -5.03 -11.26 24.99
N GLN A 298 -4.55 -12.48 24.74
CA GLN A 298 -4.69 -13.08 23.42
C GLN A 298 -6.17 -13.32 23.11
N GLU A 299 -6.62 -12.89 21.94
CA GLU A 299 -8.01 -13.09 21.51
C GLU A 299 -8.27 -14.59 21.27
N SER A 300 -9.34 -15.12 21.85
CA SER A 300 -9.67 -16.56 21.81
C SER A 300 -9.92 -17.09 20.40
N MET A 301 -10.35 -16.24 19.46
CA MET A 301 -10.57 -16.58 18.05
C MET A 301 -9.34 -16.34 17.16
N ASN A 302 -8.26 -15.76 17.69
CA ASN A 302 -6.99 -15.59 16.98
C ASN A 302 -5.95 -16.61 17.48
N ASN A 303 -6.35 -17.88 17.41
CA ASN A 303 -5.48 -19.00 17.76
C ASN A 303 -4.28 -19.06 16.80
N ALA A 304 -3.20 -19.66 17.28
CA ALA A 304 -2.03 -19.94 16.45
C ALA A 304 -2.47 -20.68 15.16
N ASN A 305 -2.06 -20.16 14.01
CA ASN A 305 -2.33 -20.80 12.73
C ASN A 305 -1.51 -22.10 12.63
N ALA A 306 -2.17 -23.25 12.79
CA ALA A 306 -1.53 -24.56 12.70
C ALA A 306 -0.88 -24.82 11.32
N CYS A 307 -1.39 -24.19 10.26
CA CYS A 307 -0.89 -24.34 8.90
C CYS A 307 0.30 -23.43 8.57
N ARG A 308 0.66 -22.47 9.44
CA ARG A 308 1.65 -21.41 9.11
C ARG A 308 2.99 -21.95 8.61
N PHE A 309 3.52 -23.00 9.24
CA PHE A 309 4.82 -23.56 8.85
C PHE A 309 4.75 -24.28 7.51
N ASN A 310 3.63 -24.90 7.18
CA ASN A 310 3.45 -25.50 5.86
C ASN A 310 3.30 -24.40 4.80
N LEU A 311 2.53 -23.34 5.05
CA LEU A 311 2.43 -22.20 4.14
C LEU A 311 3.80 -21.56 3.87
N LEU A 312 4.62 -21.37 4.91
CA LEU A 312 5.97 -20.81 4.79
C LEU A 312 6.89 -21.65 3.90
N LYS A 313 6.78 -22.99 3.95
CA LYS A 313 7.54 -23.87 3.03
C LYS A 313 7.17 -23.62 1.56
N PHE A 314 5.94 -23.19 1.30
CA PHE A 314 5.43 -22.93 -0.05
C PHE A 314 5.51 -21.46 -0.49
N THR A 315 6.09 -20.54 0.30
CA THR A 315 6.18 -19.11 -0.04
C THR A 315 6.79 -18.86 -1.42
N ASN A 316 7.91 -19.50 -1.75
CA ASN A 316 8.58 -19.38 -3.07
C ASN A 316 7.67 -19.78 -4.25
N MET A 317 6.74 -20.71 -4.03
CA MET A 317 5.79 -21.16 -5.03
C MET A 317 4.54 -20.26 -5.10
N LEU A 318 4.08 -19.78 -3.94
CA LEU A 318 2.79 -19.11 -3.79
C LEU A 318 2.85 -17.60 -3.91
N TRP A 319 4.00 -16.95 -3.72
CA TRP A 319 4.04 -15.49 -3.57
C TRP A 319 3.48 -14.69 -4.76
N ARG A 320 3.63 -15.19 -5.99
CA ARG A 320 3.02 -14.56 -7.19
C ARG A 320 1.55 -14.90 -7.41
N ARG A 321 1.04 -15.92 -6.72
CA ARG A 321 -0.32 -16.47 -6.89
C ARG A 321 -1.26 -16.12 -5.75
N SER A 322 -0.73 -15.89 -4.54
CA SER A 322 -1.48 -15.44 -3.37
C SER A 322 -1.00 -14.06 -2.96
N GLY A 323 -1.83 -13.05 -3.15
CA GLY A 323 -1.51 -11.66 -2.84
C GLY A 323 -2.47 -10.67 -3.49
N LEU A 324 -1.99 -9.53 -3.96
CA LEU A 324 -2.82 -8.55 -4.67
C LEU A 324 -3.47 -9.15 -5.92
N SER A 325 -2.73 -9.98 -6.65
CA SER A 325 -3.17 -10.59 -7.91
C SER A 325 -4.41 -11.49 -7.81
N ASN A 326 -4.71 -12.02 -6.62
CA ASN A 326 -5.89 -12.86 -6.37
C ASN A 326 -6.71 -12.38 -5.16
N LEU A 327 -6.57 -11.11 -4.79
CA LEU A 327 -7.27 -10.56 -3.64
C LEU A 327 -8.79 -10.58 -3.88
N ASN A 328 -9.51 -11.35 -3.07
CA ASN A 328 -10.98 -11.45 -3.12
C ASN A 328 -11.59 -11.14 -1.74
N TYR A 329 -12.56 -10.22 -1.73
CA TYR A 329 -13.25 -9.72 -0.55
C TYR A 329 -14.54 -9.00 -0.96
N ARG A 330 -15.38 -8.68 0.02
CA ARG A 330 -16.52 -7.77 -0.14
C ARG A 330 -16.35 -6.57 0.78
N LEU A 331 -16.29 -5.38 0.18
CA LEU A 331 -16.42 -4.14 0.93
C LEU A 331 -17.89 -3.96 1.34
N LEU A 332 -18.16 -3.89 2.64
CA LEU A 332 -19.52 -3.77 3.18
C LEU A 332 -19.87 -2.31 3.48
N ASN A 333 -18.91 -1.55 4.02
CA ASN A 333 -19.14 -0.16 4.39
C ASN A 333 -17.82 0.64 4.42
N ILE A 334 -17.91 1.93 4.11
CA ILE A 334 -16.88 2.93 4.39
C ILE A 334 -17.49 4.01 5.27
N SER A 335 -16.93 4.21 6.47
CA SER A 335 -17.30 5.30 7.39
C SER A 335 -16.16 6.31 7.48
N VAL A 336 -16.42 7.56 7.10
CA VAL A 336 -15.47 8.66 7.21
C VAL A 336 -15.66 9.33 8.57
N ASN A 337 -14.95 8.83 9.60
CA ASN A 337 -14.97 9.43 10.93
C ASN A 337 -13.99 10.61 10.98
N ARG A 338 -14.04 11.46 12.02
CA ARG A 338 -13.13 12.62 12.10
C ARG A 338 -11.66 12.21 12.09
N LEU A 339 -11.29 11.21 12.87
CA LEU A 339 -9.89 10.83 13.12
C LEU A 339 -9.36 9.65 12.29
N TYR A 340 -10.22 8.98 11.53
CA TYR A 340 -9.84 7.85 10.68
C TYR A 340 -10.95 7.49 9.69
N THR A 341 -10.58 6.83 8.61
CA THR A 341 -11.52 6.19 7.69
C THR A 341 -11.64 4.72 8.05
N LYS A 342 -12.86 4.23 8.31
CA LYS A 342 -13.13 2.83 8.63
C LYS A 342 -13.68 2.10 7.41
N MET A 343 -13.09 0.96 7.06
CA MET A 343 -13.54 0.10 5.97
C MET A 343 -13.93 -1.25 6.56
N THR A 344 -15.20 -1.62 6.53
CA THR A 344 -15.67 -2.92 7.03
C THR A 344 -15.76 -3.92 5.89
N VAL A 345 -15.11 -5.07 6.02
CA VAL A 345 -14.93 -6.04 4.93
C VAL A 345 -15.17 -7.50 5.34
N ASP A 346 -15.77 -8.26 4.41
CA ASP A 346 -15.83 -9.71 4.46
C ASP A 346 -14.72 -10.30 3.59
N LEU A 347 -13.89 -11.16 4.17
CA LEU A 347 -12.72 -11.74 3.51
C LEU A 347 -12.98 -13.12 2.87
N TYR A 348 -14.23 -13.59 2.84
CA TYR A 348 -14.62 -14.88 2.27
C TYR A 348 -13.74 -16.04 2.79
N GLU A 349 -13.68 -16.19 4.12
CA GLU A 349 -12.82 -17.19 4.77
C GLU A 349 -13.08 -18.62 4.27
N GLU A 350 -14.34 -19.04 4.19
CA GLU A 350 -14.68 -20.42 3.81
C GLU A 350 -14.13 -20.77 2.41
N GLN A 351 -14.30 -19.86 1.44
CA GLN A 351 -13.73 -20.01 0.11
C GLN A 351 -12.20 -20.05 0.16
N SER A 352 -11.59 -19.07 0.84
CA SER A 352 -10.13 -18.96 0.94
C SER A 352 -9.50 -20.21 1.57
N ARG A 353 -10.17 -20.82 2.56
CA ARG A 353 -9.72 -22.06 3.21
C ARG A 353 -9.82 -23.29 2.31
N LYS A 354 -10.82 -23.36 1.43
CA LYS A 354 -10.94 -24.45 0.44
C LYS A 354 -9.75 -24.44 -0.52
N GLU A 355 -9.33 -23.26 -0.97
CA GLU A 355 -8.20 -23.08 -1.90
C GLU A 355 -6.85 -23.53 -1.31
N ILE A 356 -6.67 -23.40 0.00
CA ILE A 356 -5.40 -23.74 0.67
C ILE A 356 -5.38 -25.10 1.37
N ARG A 357 -6.50 -25.85 1.34
CA ARG A 357 -6.63 -27.12 2.07
C ARG A 357 -5.51 -28.10 1.77
N GLY A 358 -5.07 -28.18 0.52
CA GLY A 358 -3.97 -29.07 0.09
C GLY A 358 -2.60 -28.72 0.70
N PHE A 359 -2.36 -27.44 1.04
CA PHE A 359 -1.12 -27.01 1.70
C PHE A 359 -1.16 -27.21 3.22
N CYS A 360 -2.37 -27.30 3.79
CA CYS A 360 -2.58 -27.43 5.22
C CYS A 360 -2.80 -28.88 5.68
N ALA A 361 -2.91 -29.84 4.77
CA ALA A 361 -2.98 -31.26 5.07
C ALA A 361 -1.56 -31.81 5.23
N GLY A 362 -1.00 -31.72 6.44
CA GLY A 362 0.34 -32.21 6.75
C GLY A 362 0.57 -32.39 8.22
#